data_AF-A0A9D4SQ03-F1
#
_entry.id   AF-A0A9D4SQ03-F1
#
_cell.length_a   1.000
_cell.length_b   1.000
_cell.length_c   1.000
_cell.angle_alpha   90.00
_cell.angle_beta   90.00
_cell.angle_gamma   90.00
#
_symmetry.space_group_name_H-M   'P 1'
#
loop_
_entity.id
_entity.type
_entity.pdbx_description
1 polymer ?
#
loop_
_entity_poly.entity_id
_entity_poly.type
_entity_poly.pdbx_seq_one_letter_code
_entity_poly.pdbx_strand_id
1 'polypeptide(L)'
;MAECVFGPALVRNQMVFETARKCYSIARRLVPPCAQSSDCPCGFTESAVEDCNKALWCVGLQIQHYVGDLRGNPRDTRVAVDVVRKLRSGFLRQHYMTKSGLVALALLRFLFQKHHCLVSLELFDVIAKHSTVFVGLERMPTFKRPTIVVDPDERPFGIGVMASLLLALLEQREFRITALDLTGLAVEAAVAEAIVDALPKNKTLTDLAVASYIFASGPEFTSSEHFAWYLMQKESPMRRLHLDATADIGLFGRVLGSNASLRVLDVRCRPCCDQGAHQPHLLASEASVMASWASGLKRHCYLRRLAVGLSLCPLEDCRLFIGAIANAPVDAVTVRNVADDGCLQALYATIRQHDPSRKVIVEDHHVGPADVKLLRSYPEASVVTISSSHFHDLPSLCGAIRELAVYDEALYSATADVMLVLAPTVRDMELYVKDSHEEEDESRVACQNRLIKAVTSNRNLTRLKLHVEYLNATCCQFIADSVLDSWVLCELSMEALESSSYSMLLWCLCPGVTRNHSLLVVTLPDRDAKLDFETATLHDVTRRNRHYVMLASRFVILYPGGDPYGRDVLPLVAKHPKLAKTIALEAGVTETVAESMIADALQLAAPCPNA
;
A
#
# COMPACT_ATOMS: atom_id res chain seq x y z
N MET A 1 32.59 -15.07 49.42
CA MET A 1 31.61 -15.89 48.65
C MET A 1 30.96 -15.05 47.55
N ALA A 2 31.76 -14.45 46.67
CA ALA A 2 31.29 -13.58 45.59
C ALA A 2 31.74 -14.06 44.19
N GLU A 3 32.06 -15.35 44.05
CA GLU A 3 32.58 -15.93 42.79
C GLU A 3 31.71 -17.08 42.22
N CYS A 4 30.52 -17.37 42.75
CA CYS A 4 29.75 -18.54 42.32
C CYS A 4 28.42 -18.29 41.57
N VAL A 5 28.11 -17.07 41.07
CA VAL A 5 26.76 -16.82 40.48
C VAL A 5 26.74 -16.40 39.00
N PHE A 6 27.88 -16.11 38.35
CA PHE A 6 27.89 -15.67 36.93
C PHE A 6 28.60 -16.62 35.94
N GLY A 7 28.57 -17.92 36.21
CA GLY A 7 29.33 -18.94 35.45
C GLY A 7 28.84 -19.29 34.02
N PRO A 8 27.54 -19.20 33.64
CA PRO A 8 27.11 -19.54 32.27
C PRO A 8 26.59 -18.35 31.43
N ALA A 9 26.24 -17.23 32.05
CA ALA A 9 25.65 -16.07 31.35
C ALA A 9 26.72 -15.17 30.68
N LEU A 10 27.91 -15.04 31.29
CA LEU A 10 29.02 -14.28 30.70
C LEU A 10 29.61 -14.96 29.46
N VAL A 11 29.74 -16.30 29.49
CA VAL A 11 30.29 -17.10 28.37
C VAL A 11 29.36 -17.07 27.14
N ARG A 12 28.04 -16.98 27.34
CA ARG A 12 27.06 -16.84 26.24
C ARG A 12 27.02 -15.42 25.66
N ASN A 13 27.23 -14.39 26.48
CA ASN A 13 27.38 -13.01 26.02
C ASN A 13 28.65 -12.81 25.18
N GLN A 14 29.73 -13.49 25.54
CA GLN A 14 31.00 -13.44 24.80
C GLN A 14 30.88 -14.07 23.42
N MET A 15 30.11 -15.16 23.28
CA MET A 15 29.90 -15.83 21.99
C MET A 15 29.11 -14.97 20.99
N VAL A 16 28.09 -14.24 21.43
CA VAL A 16 27.32 -13.32 20.57
C VAL A 16 28.13 -12.07 20.22
N PHE A 17 28.87 -11.51 21.18
CA PHE A 17 29.76 -10.37 20.93
C PHE A 17 30.92 -10.75 20.00
N GLU A 18 31.48 -11.95 20.15
CA GLU A 18 32.48 -12.50 19.23
C GLU A 18 31.88 -12.84 17.87
N THR A 19 30.61 -13.25 17.80
CA THR A 19 29.93 -13.50 16.52
C THR A 19 29.66 -12.19 15.79
N ALA A 20 29.15 -11.15 16.45
CA ALA A 20 28.98 -9.82 15.87
C ALA A 20 30.33 -9.19 15.47
N ARG A 21 31.36 -9.34 16.30
CA ARG A 21 32.74 -8.88 16.01
C ARG A 21 33.37 -9.68 14.87
N LYS A 22 33.10 -10.99 14.77
CA LYS A 22 33.52 -11.84 13.63
C LYS A 22 32.77 -11.45 12.36
N CYS A 23 31.46 -11.24 12.39
CA CYS A 23 30.65 -10.77 11.27
C CYS A 23 31.15 -9.41 10.77
N TYR A 24 31.41 -8.47 11.68
CA TYR A 24 32.01 -7.17 11.34
C TYR A 24 33.43 -7.31 10.78
N SER A 25 34.25 -8.23 11.31
CA SER A 25 35.61 -8.48 10.79
C SER A 25 35.61 -9.20 9.43
N ILE A 26 34.63 -10.07 9.17
CA ILE A 26 34.43 -10.79 7.91
C ILE A 26 33.93 -9.80 6.87
N ALA A 27 32.91 -8.99 7.18
CA ALA A 27 32.45 -7.90 6.33
C ALA A 27 33.57 -6.90 5.99
N ARG A 28 34.50 -6.65 6.92
CA ARG A 28 35.70 -5.81 6.70
C ARG A 28 36.78 -6.50 5.85
N ARG A 29 36.87 -7.84 5.85
CA ARG A 29 37.85 -8.64 5.09
C ARG A 29 37.36 -9.03 3.69
N LEU A 30 36.05 -9.09 3.46
CA LEU A 30 35.43 -9.31 2.15
C LEU A 30 35.57 -8.11 1.20
N VAL A 31 36.27 -7.05 1.63
CA VAL A 31 36.59 -5.87 0.84
C VAL A 31 38.06 -5.99 0.41
N PRO A 32 38.36 -6.20 -0.87
CA PRO A 32 39.75 -6.17 -1.31
C PRO A 32 40.32 -4.76 -1.07
N PRO A 33 41.61 -4.61 -0.72
CA PRO A 33 42.23 -3.31 -0.41
C PRO A 33 42.05 -2.24 -1.50
N CYS A 34 41.81 -2.66 -2.75
CA CYS A 34 41.56 -1.78 -3.88
C CYS A 34 40.22 -1.01 -3.82
N ALA A 35 39.25 -1.46 -3.02
CA ALA A 35 37.93 -0.81 -2.87
C ALA A 35 37.91 0.36 -1.85
N GLN A 36 39.09 0.84 -1.41
CA GLN A 36 39.24 2.07 -0.63
C GLN A 36 39.46 3.32 -1.51
N SER A 37 39.63 3.12 -2.82
CA SER A 37 39.64 4.18 -3.84
C SER A 37 38.22 4.34 -4.41
N SER A 38 37.77 5.58 -4.58
CA SER A 38 36.45 5.91 -5.18
C SER A 38 36.29 5.44 -6.63
N ASP A 39 37.37 4.98 -7.27
CA ASP A 39 37.43 4.74 -8.71
C ASP A 39 37.64 3.25 -9.07
N CYS A 40 37.49 2.31 -8.13
CA CYS A 40 37.69 0.88 -8.42
C CYS A 40 36.40 0.19 -8.91
N PRO A 41 36.38 -0.43 -10.12
CA PRO A 41 35.17 -1.03 -10.71
C PRO A 41 34.87 -2.45 -10.19
N CYS A 42 35.50 -2.90 -9.10
CA CYS A 42 35.21 -4.21 -8.52
C CYS A 42 33.81 -4.21 -7.89
N GLY A 43 32.83 -4.70 -8.64
CA GLY A 43 31.45 -4.85 -8.21
C GLY A 43 31.31 -5.80 -7.01
N PHE A 44 30.22 -5.63 -6.27
CA PHE A 44 29.71 -6.59 -5.30
C PHE A 44 29.56 -7.95 -6.00
N THR A 45 30.37 -8.96 -5.63
CA THR A 45 30.31 -10.30 -6.22
C THR A 45 29.24 -11.13 -5.52
N GLU A 46 28.59 -12.07 -6.24
CA GLU A 46 27.62 -13.01 -5.64
C GLU A 46 28.20 -13.74 -4.42
N SER A 47 29.49 -14.11 -4.48
CA SER A 47 30.22 -14.71 -3.36
C SER A 47 30.26 -13.82 -2.11
N ALA A 48 30.42 -12.51 -2.25
CA ALA A 48 30.40 -11.60 -1.10
C ALA A 48 29.00 -11.51 -0.46
N VAL A 49 27.94 -11.63 -1.26
CA VAL A 49 26.56 -11.61 -0.79
C VAL A 49 26.21 -12.93 -0.10
N GLU A 50 26.67 -14.04 -0.65
CA GLU A 50 26.51 -15.36 -0.04
C GLU A 50 27.24 -15.46 1.31
N ASP A 51 28.45 -14.89 1.41
CA ASP A 51 29.19 -14.84 2.67
C ASP A 51 28.58 -13.86 3.68
N CYS A 52 28.03 -12.74 3.22
CA CYS A 52 27.21 -11.86 4.06
C CYS A 52 25.95 -12.59 4.54
N ASN A 53 25.27 -13.34 3.68
CA ASN A 53 24.09 -14.14 4.04
C ASN A 53 24.41 -15.20 5.07
N LYS A 54 25.54 -15.91 4.94
CA LYS A 54 26.00 -16.88 5.94
C LYS A 54 26.22 -16.22 7.32
N ALA A 55 26.77 -15.01 7.35
CA ALA A 55 26.96 -14.23 8.58
C ALA A 55 25.65 -13.70 9.17
N LEU A 56 24.75 -13.23 8.31
CA LEU A 56 23.42 -12.69 8.66
C LEU A 56 22.45 -13.77 9.14
N TRP A 57 22.56 -14.98 8.60
CA TRP A 57 21.78 -16.13 9.02
C TRP A 57 22.03 -16.49 10.50
N CYS A 58 23.24 -16.23 11.02
CA CYS A 58 23.53 -16.41 12.45
C CYS A 58 22.76 -15.47 13.38
N VAL A 59 22.13 -14.41 12.85
CA VAL A 59 21.29 -13.45 13.58
C VAL A 59 19.86 -13.37 13.05
N GLY A 60 19.44 -14.30 12.18
CA GLY A 60 18.10 -14.33 11.60
C GLY A 60 17.84 -13.22 10.58
N LEU A 61 18.87 -12.83 9.82
CA LEU A 61 18.79 -11.84 8.73
C LEU A 61 19.14 -12.51 7.40
N GLN A 62 18.56 -12.03 6.28
CA GLN A 62 18.94 -12.47 4.94
C GLN A 62 18.93 -11.29 3.95
N ILE A 63 20.00 -11.16 3.16
CA ILE A 63 20.10 -10.29 1.98
C ILE A 63 19.69 -11.12 0.75
N GLN A 64 18.67 -10.70 0.01
CA GLN A 64 18.41 -11.29 -1.31
C GLN A 64 19.18 -10.50 -2.37
N HIS A 65 20.04 -11.20 -3.13
CA HIS A 65 20.61 -10.67 -4.36
C HIS A 65 19.76 -11.17 -5.52
N TYR A 66 19.16 -10.26 -6.29
CA TYR A 66 18.41 -10.63 -7.49
C TYR A 66 19.40 -10.88 -8.64
N VAL A 67 19.88 -12.10 -8.76
CA VAL A 67 20.42 -12.63 -10.02
C VAL A 67 19.49 -13.77 -10.41
N GLY A 68 18.85 -13.63 -11.58
CA GLY A 68 17.79 -14.52 -12.03
C GLY A 68 18.31 -15.91 -12.34
N ASP A 69 18.37 -16.78 -11.34
CA ASP A 69 18.12 -18.23 -11.42
C ASP A 69 18.53 -18.89 -10.11
N LEU A 70 17.60 -19.38 -9.27
CA LEU A 70 17.95 -20.37 -8.24
C LEU A 70 16.77 -21.28 -7.87
N ARG A 71 16.90 -22.57 -8.24
CA ARG A 71 16.30 -23.69 -7.52
C ARG A 71 17.08 -23.90 -6.20
N GLY A 72 16.44 -23.71 -5.05
CA GLY A 72 17.07 -23.92 -3.73
C GLY A 72 17.16 -25.41 -3.33
N ASN A 73 18.21 -25.76 -2.58
CA ASN A 73 18.54 -27.13 -2.13
C ASN A 73 17.92 -27.44 -0.75
N PRO A 74 17.14 -28.52 -0.57
CA PRO A 74 16.38 -28.84 0.65
C PRO A 74 17.21 -29.26 1.88
N ARG A 75 18.55 -29.19 1.84
CA ARG A 75 19.40 -29.51 3.00
C ARG A 75 19.52 -28.36 4.01
N ASP A 76 19.28 -27.12 3.58
CA ASP A 76 19.45 -25.92 4.43
C ASP A 76 18.34 -25.75 5.49
N THR A 77 17.19 -26.42 5.30
CA THR A 77 16.04 -26.35 6.21
C THR A 77 16.24 -27.13 7.52
N ARG A 78 17.16 -28.09 7.59
CA ARG A 78 17.31 -28.98 8.76
C ARG A 78 18.09 -28.35 9.92
N VAL A 79 19.00 -27.41 9.66
CA VAL A 79 19.82 -26.75 10.70
C VAL A 79 19.00 -25.68 11.45
N ALA A 80 18.03 -25.06 10.78
CA ALA A 80 17.13 -24.05 11.36
C ALA A 80 16.30 -24.57 12.53
N VAL A 81 15.91 -25.85 12.49
CA VAL A 81 15.06 -26.48 13.53
C VAL A 81 15.78 -26.59 14.89
N ASP A 82 17.12 -26.67 14.90
CA ASP A 82 17.89 -27.02 16.10
C ASP A 82 18.33 -25.81 16.96
N VAL A 83 18.64 -24.66 16.34
CA VAL A 83 18.94 -23.40 17.04
C VAL A 83 17.68 -22.86 17.74
N VAL A 84 16.54 -23.06 17.09
CA VAL A 84 15.22 -22.58 17.48
C VAL A 84 14.65 -23.33 18.68
N ARG A 85 14.91 -24.64 18.77
CA ARG A 85 14.47 -25.48 19.90
C ARG A 85 15.00 -24.97 21.24
N LYS A 86 16.10 -24.20 21.22
CA LYS A 86 16.76 -23.62 22.39
C LYS A 86 16.25 -22.22 22.80
N LEU A 87 15.45 -21.52 21.97
CA LEU A 87 14.99 -20.14 22.22
C LEU A 87 13.55 -20.05 22.80
N ARG A 88 13.16 -20.98 23.67
CA ARG A 88 11.78 -21.11 24.19
C ARG A 88 11.34 -20.07 25.24
N SER A 89 12.20 -19.17 25.73
CA SER A 89 11.78 -18.13 26.69
C SER A 89 11.48 -16.80 26.00
N GLY A 90 10.34 -16.18 26.32
CA GLY A 90 9.90 -14.90 25.73
C GLY A 90 10.94 -13.77 25.89
N PHE A 91 11.69 -13.78 26.98
CA PHE A 91 12.77 -12.82 27.24
C PHE A 91 13.97 -12.97 26.28
N LEU A 92 14.42 -14.20 26.01
CA LEU A 92 15.53 -14.43 25.05
C LEU A 92 15.09 -14.08 23.62
N ARG A 93 13.82 -14.29 23.31
CA ARG A 93 13.24 -13.95 21.99
C ARG A 93 13.19 -12.44 21.77
N GLN A 94 12.68 -11.67 22.73
CA GLN A 94 12.65 -10.20 22.66
C GLN A 94 14.06 -9.60 22.61
N HIS A 95 14.98 -10.10 23.45
CA HIS A 95 16.38 -9.64 23.45
C HIS A 95 17.09 -9.95 22.13
N TYR A 96 16.89 -11.15 21.58
CA TYR A 96 17.43 -11.55 20.27
C TYR A 96 16.90 -10.63 19.17
N MET A 97 15.61 -10.32 19.17
CA MET A 97 14.97 -9.45 18.18
C MET A 97 15.46 -8.00 18.23
N THR A 98 15.60 -7.42 19.43
CA THR A 98 16.21 -6.09 19.58
C THR A 98 17.66 -6.09 19.08
N LYS A 99 18.43 -7.14 19.35
CA LYS A 99 19.82 -7.26 18.89
C LYS A 99 19.91 -7.49 17.38
N SER A 100 19.04 -8.30 16.78
CA SER A 100 18.95 -8.51 15.34
C SER A 100 18.53 -7.23 14.61
N GLY A 101 17.58 -6.45 15.16
CA GLY A 101 17.23 -5.12 14.66
C GLY A 101 18.40 -4.13 14.72
N LEU A 102 19.17 -4.13 15.80
CA LEU A 102 20.40 -3.32 15.90
C LEU A 102 21.49 -3.77 14.92
N VAL A 103 21.61 -5.06 14.66
CA VAL A 103 22.53 -5.60 13.64
C VAL A 103 22.06 -5.24 12.23
N ALA A 104 20.76 -5.33 11.95
CA ALA A 104 20.16 -4.86 10.70
C ALA A 104 20.43 -3.37 10.50
N LEU A 105 20.25 -2.53 11.54
CA LEU A 105 20.62 -1.11 11.53
C LEU A 105 22.10 -0.88 11.26
N ALA A 106 22.99 -1.64 11.89
CA ALA A 106 24.43 -1.52 11.68
C ALA A 106 24.83 -1.92 10.26
N LEU A 107 24.19 -2.95 9.70
CA LEU A 107 24.38 -3.38 8.32
C LEU A 107 23.82 -2.39 7.32
N LEU A 108 22.61 -1.90 7.54
CA LEU A 108 22.03 -0.79 6.79
C LEU A 108 23.00 0.37 6.78
N ARG A 109 23.43 0.85 7.96
CA ARG A 109 24.39 1.95 8.09
C ARG A 109 25.69 1.69 7.33
N PHE A 110 26.24 0.47 7.40
CA PHE A 110 27.44 0.07 6.67
C PHE A 110 27.23 0.09 5.14
N LEU A 111 26.13 -0.50 4.67
CA LEU A 111 25.76 -0.54 3.25
C LEU A 111 25.51 0.87 2.71
N PHE A 112 24.88 1.74 3.51
CA PHE A 112 24.69 3.16 3.18
C PHE A 112 26.00 3.94 3.11
N GLN A 113 26.84 3.85 4.16
CA GLN A 113 28.10 4.61 4.25
C GLN A 113 29.06 4.26 3.11
N LYS A 114 29.03 3.02 2.63
CA LYS A 114 30.00 2.53 1.66
C LYS A 114 29.49 2.48 0.23
N HIS A 115 28.18 2.30 0.02
CA HIS A 115 27.63 2.03 -1.30
C HIS A 115 26.53 2.99 -1.77
N HIS A 116 26.11 3.96 -0.94
CA HIS A 116 25.08 4.96 -1.28
C HIS A 116 23.81 4.35 -1.92
N CYS A 117 23.43 3.14 -1.52
CA CYS A 117 22.29 2.42 -2.11
C CYS A 117 20.97 2.85 -1.48
N LEU A 118 19.88 2.74 -2.24
CA LEU A 118 18.53 2.66 -1.70
C LEU A 118 18.41 1.34 -0.94
N VAL A 119 17.79 1.33 0.24
CA VAL A 119 17.50 0.09 0.93
C VAL A 119 16.01 0.05 1.28
N SER A 120 15.31 -0.89 0.66
CA SER A 120 13.97 -1.28 1.09
C SER A 120 14.15 -2.24 2.26
N LEU A 121 13.51 -1.96 3.39
CA LEU A 121 13.51 -2.87 4.53
C LEU A 121 12.10 -3.48 4.61
N GLU A 122 11.94 -4.67 4.05
CA GLU A 122 10.68 -5.43 4.13
C GLU A 122 10.78 -6.40 5.30
N LEU A 123 9.95 -6.23 6.31
CA LEU A 123 10.01 -7.04 7.52
C LEU A 123 8.95 -8.14 7.50
N PHE A 124 9.30 -9.30 6.96
CA PHE A 124 8.41 -10.45 6.93
C PHE A 124 8.48 -11.29 8.21
N ASP A 125 7.33 -11.67 8.76
CA ASP A 125 7.25 -12.79 9.71
C ASP A 125 7.06 -14.10 8.93
N VAL A 126 8.07 -14.48 8.13
CA VAL A 126 8.08 -15.77 7.43
C VAL A 126 8.66 -16.83 8.37
N ILE A 127 7.84 -17.88 8.56
CA ILE A 127 7.99 -19.05 9.41
C ILE A 127 7.30 -18.86 10.76
N ALA A 128 6.21 -19.61 10.95
CA ALA A 128 5.67 -19.94 12.26
C ALA A 128 6.82 -20.40 13.19
N LYS A 129 7.32 -19.46 14.00
CA LYS A 129 8.40 -19.50 15.02
C LYS A 129 9.65 -18.66 14.76
N HIS A 130 9.90 -18.10 13.57
CA HIS A 130 11.12 -17.29 13.30
C HIS A 130 10.77 -15.94 12.72
N SER A 131 11.14 -14.89 13.43
CA SER A 131 11.02 -13.54 12.92
C SER A 131 12.32 -13.20 12.22
N THR A 132 12.25 -13.03 10.90
CA THR A 132 13.41 -12.85 10.02
C THR A 132 13.27 -11.50 9.37
N VAL A 133 14.26 -10.62 9.52
CA VAL A 133 14.21 -9.29 8.88
C VAL A 133 14.78 -9.40 7.46
N PHE A 134 13.97 -9.09 6.44
CA PHE A 134 14.47 -9.01 5.07
C PHE A 134 14.92 -7.58 4.78
N VAL A 135 16.10 -7.47 4.18
CA VAL A 135 16.63 -6.19 3.74
C VAL A 135 16.81 -6.27 2.23
N GLY A 136 15.86 -5.70 1.49
CA GLY A 136 15.93 -5.57 0.04
C GLY A 136 16.92 -4.48 -0.34
N LEU A 137 18.09 -4.88 -0.85
CA LEU A 137 19.09 -3.94 -1.37
C LEU A 137 18.83 -3.73 -2.87
N GLU A 138 18.07 -2.69 -3.20
CA GLU A 138 17.98 -2.26 -4.60
C GLU A 138 19.19 -1.37 -4.94
N ARG A 139 20.14 -1.95 -5.68
CA ARG A 139 21.30 -1.22 -6.17
C ARG A 139 20.88 -0.37 -7.37
N MET A 140 20.52 0.88 -7.11
CA MET A 140 20.15 1.82 -8.17
C MET A 140 21.36 2.65 -8.60
N PRO A 141 21.77 2.62 -9.88
CA PRO A 141 22.70 3.61 -10.36
C PRO A 141 21.97 4.95 -10.43
N THR A 142 22.53 5.99 -9.80
CA THR A 142 22.21 7.42 -9.94
C THR A 142 21.24 8.13 -8.97
N PHE A 143 20.71 7.48 -7.92
CA PHE A 143 20.16 8.29 -6.81
C PHE A 143 21.30 9.02 -6.12
N LYS A 144 21.38 10.34 -6.31
CA LYS A 144 22.32 11.18 -5.53
C LYS A 144 22.00 11.17 -4.02
N ARG A 145 20.88 10.55 -3.56
CA ARG A 145 20.39 10.61 -2.17
C ARG A 145 19.57 9.35 -1.77
N PRO A 146 19.68 8.87 -0.51
CA PRO A 146 18.99 7.67 -0.02
C PRO A 146 17.52 7.92 0.37
N THR A 147 16.68 6.90 0.22
CA THR A 147 15.27 6.82 0.64
C THR A 147 15.04 5.45 1.30
N ILE A 148 14.33 5.41 2.43
CA ILE A 148 13.86 4.18 3.10
C ILE A 148 12.34 4.20 3.05
N VAL A 149 11.73 3.10 2.60
CA VAL A 149 10.27 2.85 2.69
C VAL A 149 10.10 1.79 3.77
N VAL A 150 9.26 2.08 4.76
CA VAL A 150 8.89 1.13 5.82
C VAL A 150 7.42 0.80 5.62
N ASP A 151 7.13 -0.48 5.37
CA ASP A 151 5.77 -1.02 5.22
C ASP A 151 5.59 -2.13 6.26
N PRO A 152 4.82 -1.88 7.34
CA PRO A 152 4.55 -2.88 8.36
C PRO A 152 3.36 -3.76 7.94
N ASP A 153 3.62 -5.02 7.61
CA ASP A 153 2.56 -6.04 7.50
C ASP A 153 1.74 -6.14 8.81
N GLU A 154 0.45 -6.47 8.69
CA GLU A 154 -0.63 -6.38 9.71
C GLU A 154 -0.46 -7.24 10.99
N ARG A 155 0.71 -7.84 11.26
CA ARG A 155 0.86 -8.83 12.34
C ARG A 155 1.38 -8.22 13.66
N PRO A 156 0.75 -8.55 14.82
CA PRO A 156 1.05 -7.89 16.09
C PRO A 156 2.38 -8.29 16.77
N PHE A 157 3.07 -9.35 16.31
CA PHE A 157 4.21 -9.91 17.06
C PHE A 157 5.58 -9.23 16.78
N GLY A 158 5.65 -8.27 15.85
CA GLY A 158 6.87 -7.51 15.51
C GLY A 158 6.85 -6.01 15.87
N ILE A 159 5.71 -5.50 16.37
CA ILE A 159 5.41 -4.06 16.54
C ILE A 159 6.48 -3.32 17.37
N GLY A 160 6.87 -3.86 18.53
CA GLY A 160 7.78 -3.15 19.44
C GLY A 160 9.19 -2.95 18.88
N VAL A 161 9.67 -3.92 18.09
CA VAL A 161 10.98 -3.84 17.42
C VAL A 161 10.90 -2.90 16.24
N MET A 162 9.80 -2.96 15.49
CA MET A 162 9.50 -2.05 14.39
C MET A 162 9.48 -0.60 14.81
N ALA A 163 8.72 -0.30 15.85
CA ALA A 163 8.64 1.06 16.36
C ALA A 163 9.98 1.54 16.93
N SER A 164 10.73 0.67 17.64
CA SER A 164 12.06 1.03 18.15
C SER A 164 13.06 1.33 17.02
N LEU A 165 13.02 0.53 15.96
CA LEU A 165 13.84 0.72 14.75
C LEU A 165 13.46 2.02 14.03
N LEU A 166 12.16 2.26 13.85
CA LEU A 166 11.64 3.46 13.21
C LEU A 166 12.02 4.72 14.00
N LEU A 167 11.88 4.71 15.33
CA LEU A 167 12.31 5.80 16.20
C LEU A 167 13.80 6.08 16.02
N ALA A 168 14.63 5.02 16.06
CA ALA A 168 16.06 5.17 15.82
C ALA A 168 16.35 5.77 14.44
N LEU A 169 15.63 5.38 13.39
CA LEU A 169 15.82 5.93 12.04
C LEU A 169 15.34 7.39 11.92
N LEU A 170 14.22 7.75 12.55
CA LEU A 170 13.66 9.10 12.55
C LEU A 170 14.54 10.09 13.33
N GLU A 171 15.16 9.64 14.42
CA GLU A 171 16.04 10.48 15.26
C GLU A 171 17.43 10.69 14.67
N GLN A 172 17.90 9.77 13.82
CA GLN A 172 19.24 9.82 13.27
C GLN A 172 19.30 10.78 12.08
N ARG A 173 19.97 11.92 12.27
CA ARG A 173 20.15 12.98 11.24
C ARG A 173 20.81 12.49 9.94
N GLU A 174 21.53 11.37 9.99
CA GLU A 174 22.19 10.78 8.82
C GLU A 174 21.20 10.09 7.87
N PHE A 175 20.04 9.64 8.36
CA PHE A 175 19.06 8.93 7.55
C PHE A 175 18.00 9.90 6.99
N ARG A 176 17.79 9.80 5.68
CA ARG A 176 16.76 10.57 4.96
C ARG A 176 15.60 9.65 4.65
N ILE A 177 14.57 9.71 5.47
CA ILE A 177 13.29 9.05 5.21
C ILE A 177 12.47 10.07 4.42
N THR A 178 12.05 9.71 3.21
CA THR A 178 11.23 10.58 2.35
C THR A 178 9.78 10.13 2.31
N ALA A 179 9.52 8.84 2.53
CA ALA A 179 8.19 8.26 2.60
C ALA A 179 8.07 7.35 3.82
N LEU A 180 6.95 7.44 4.53
CA LEU A 180 6.67 6.59 5.69
C LEU A 180 5.18 6.21 5.70
N ASP A 181 4.89 4.91 5.78
CA ASP A 181 3.55 4.40 5.93
C ASP A 181 3.38 3.69 7.28
N LEU A 182 2.41 4.15 8.05
CA LEU A 182 2.09 3.65 9.39
C LEU A 182 0.61 3.26 9.49
N THR A 183 -0.17 3.17 8.41
CA THR A 183 -1.61 2.91 8.52
C THR A 183 -1.92 1.54 9.12
N GLY A 184 -1.07 0.54 8.83
CA GLY A 184 -1.19 -0.82 9.37
C GLY A 184 -0.48 -1.06 10.71
N LEU A 185 0.26 -0.07 11.23
CA LEU A 185 1.13 -0.26 12.39
C LEU A 185 0.38 -0.10 13.71
N ALA A 186 -0.36 -1.12 14.17
CA ALA A 186 -0.94 -1.08 15.51
C ALA A 186 0.16 -0.86 16.57
N VAL A 187 0.12 0.22 17.36
CA VAL A 187 1.12 0.53 18.41
C VAL A 187 0.44 0.92 19.71
N GLU A 188 1.13 0.69 20.83
CA GLU A 188 0.73 1.23 22.12
C GLU A 188 0.85 2.76 22.14
N ALA A 189 0.01 3.43 22.94
CA ALA A 189 -0.07 4.89 22.98
C ALA A 189 1.29 5.59 23.23
N ALA A 190 2.10 5.07 24.16
CA ALA A 190 3.42 5.63 24.46
C ALA A 190 4.38 5.57 23.25
N VAL A 191 4.24 4.53 22.43
CA VAL A 191 5.06 4.33 21.23
C VAL A 191 4.60 5.26 20.11
N ALA A 192 3.28 5.40 19.95
CA ALA A 192 2.68 6.35 19.03
C ALA A 192 3.09 7.81 19.34
N GLU A 193 3.05 8.21 20.62
CA GLU A 193 3.54 9.52 21.07
C GLU A 193 5.03 9.72 20.73
N ALA A 194 5.87 8.71 21.01
CA ALA A 194 7.29 8.78 20.67
C ALA A 194 7.51 8.92 19.15
N ILE A 195 6.69 8.26 18.33
CA ILE A 195 6.76 8.38 16.86
C ILE A 195 6.41 9.82 16.45
N VAL A 196 5.31 10.37 16.96
CA VAL A 196 4.87 11.76 16.69
C VAL A 196 5.97 12.76 17.09
N ASP A 197 6.62 12.57 18.23
CA ASP A 197 7.73 13.41 18.69
C ASP A 197 9.02 13.26 17.86
N ALA A 198 9.20 12.12 17.19
CA ALA A 198 10.34 11.86 16.33
C ALA A 198 10.16 12.43 14.91
N LEU A 199 8.93 12.54 14.41
CA LEU A 199 8.66 13.06 13.05
C LEU A 199 9.29 14.45 12.78
N PRO A 200 9.21 15.46 13.67
CA PRO A 200 9.85 16.76 13.47
C PRO A 200 11.37 16.73 13.30
N LYS A 201 12.03 15.68 13.81
CA LYS A 201 13.47 15.49 13.72
C LYS A 201 13.90 15.09 12.30
N ASN A 202 12.99 14.50 11.52
CA ASN A 202 13.22 14.15 10.13
C ASN A 202 12.82 15.31 9.19
N LYS A 203 13.82 16.02 8.64
CA LYS A 203 13.60 17.15 7.71
C LYS A 203 13.50 16.74 6.24
N THR A 204 13.36 15.45 5.94
CA THR A 204 13.27 14.95 4.56
C THR A 204 11.97 14.24 4.23
N LEU A 205 11.12 14.01 5.22
CA LEU A 205 9.87 13.27 5.07
C LEU A 205 8.84 14.07 4.25
N THR A 206 8.61 13.66 3.01
CA THR A 206 7.67 14.31 2.07
C THR A 206 6.34 13.57 1.96
N ASP A 207 6.29 12.28 2.29
CA ASP A 207 5.12 11.43 2.13
C ASP A 207 4.87 10.70 3.45
N LEU A 208 3.69 10.89 4.04
CA LEU A 208 3.31 10.24 5.29
C LEU A 208 1.90 9.68 5.19
N ALA A 209 1.75 8.39 5.50
CA ALA A 209 0.48 7.76 5.72
C ALA A 209 0.40 7.29 7.18
N VAL A 210 -0.67 7.63 7.89
CA VAL A 210 -0.78 7.34 9.33
C VAL A 210 -2.23 7.10 9.73
N ALA A 211 -2.46 6.13 10.61
CA ALA A 211 -3.77 5.83 11.16
C ALA A 211 -4.08 6.61 12.44
N SER A 212 -5.38 6.78 12.74
CA SER A 212 -5.88 7.61 13.84
C SER A 212 -5.28 7.25 15.17
N TYR A 213 -5.15 5.95 15.47
CA TYR A 213 -4.63 5.48 16.74
C TYR A 213 -3.16 5.83 16.97
N ILE A 214 -2.42 6.35 15.97
CA ILE A 214 -1.03 6.81 16.15
C ILE A 214 -0.97 8.29 16.55
N PHE A 215 -1.92 9.11 16.12
CA PHE A 215 -1.95 10.54 16.45
C PHE A 215 -3.10 10.94 17.38
N ALA A 216 -4.02 10.03 17.67
CA ALA A 216 -5.12 10.20 18.60
C ALA A 216 -4.97 9.33 19.87
N SER A 217 -3.91 8.54 19.99
CA SER A 217 -3.61 7.81 21.21
C SER A 217 -3.04 8.76 22.25
N GLY A 218 -3.79 9.01 23.31
CA GLY A 218 -3.34 9.76 24.46
C GLY A 218 -4.54 10.18 25.32
N PRO A 219 -4.51 9.98 26.65
CA PRO A 219 -5.60 10.39 27.54
C PRO A 219 -5.81 11.92 27.60
N GLU A 220 -4.93 12.72 26.99
CA GLU A 220 -4.92 14.18 27.10
C GLU A 220 -5.12 14.96 25.77
N PHE A 221 -5.51 14.33 24.66
CA PHE A 221 -5.63 14.98 23.32
C PHE A 221 -4.34 15.65 22.77
N THR A 222 -3.26 15.69 23.54
CA THR A 222 -1.99 16.35 23.26
C THR A 222 -1.26 15.81 22.03
N SER A 223 -1.41 14.53 21.71
CA SER A 223 -0.76 13.90 20.55
C SER A 223 -1.28 14.42 19.21
N SER A 224 -2.58 14.72 19.12
CA SER A 224 -3.19 15.24 17.88
C SER A 224 -2.77 16.68 17.60
N GLU A 225 -2.71 17.53 18.63
CA GLU A 225 -2.25 18.91 18.52
C GLU A 225 -0.74 18.99 18.25
N HIS A 226 0.07 18.14 18.87
CA HIS A 226 1.50 18.03 18.57
C HIS A 226 1.74 17.59 17.12
N PHE A 227 0.98 16.61 16.64
CA PHE A 227 1.07 16.16 15.26
C PHE A 227 0.64 17.28 14.28
N ALA A 228 -0.45 17.98 14.58
CA ALA A 228 -0.87 19.15 13.82
C ALA A 228 0.20 20.23 13.79
N TRP A 229 0.81 20.51 14.95
CA TRP A 229 1.85 21.51 15.09
C TRP A 229 3.06 21.18 14.22
N TYR A 230 3.48 19.90 14.19
CA TYR A 230 4.52 19.42 13.27
C TYR A 230 4.15 19.73 11.81
N LEU A 231 2.94 19.39 11.39
CA LEU A 231 2.49 19.63 10.02
C LEU A 231 2.34 21.13 9.70
N MET A 232 2.03 21.97 10.69
CA MET A 232 1.91 23.43 10.56
C MET A 232 3.26 24.16 10.54
N GLN A 233 4.38 23.49 10.84
CA GLN A 233 5.68 24.15 10.78
C GLN A 233 5.94 24.69 9.36
N LYS A 234 6.33 25.98 9.28
CA LYS A 234 6.62 26.67 8.01
C LYS A 234 7.66 25.95 7.15
N GLU A 235 8.55 25.19 7.77
CA GLU A 235 9.62 24.44 7.12
C GLU A 235 9.29 22.95 6.88
N SER A 236 8.04 22.53 7.11
CA SER A 236 7.66 21.14 6.86
C SER A 236 7.81 20.81 5.38
N PRO A 237 8.61 19.79 4.99
CA PRO A 237 8.75 19.37 3.59
C PRO A 237 7.57 18.52 3.11
N MET A 238 6.56 18.28 3.95
CA MET A 238 5.44 17.38 3.68
C MET A 238 4.69 17.75 2.39
N ARG A 239 4.60 16.81 1.45
CA ARG A 239 3.90 16.96 0.17
C ARG A 239 2.66 16.09 0.09
N ARG A 240 2.68 14.90 0.67
CA ARG A 240 1.56 13.95 0.65
C ARG A 240 1.26 13.49 2.07
N LEU A 241 0.01 13.62 2.46
CA LEU A 241 -0.48 13.19 3.76
C LEU A 241 -1.71 12.33 3.58
N HIS A 242 -1.67 11.09 4.06
CA HIS A 242 -2.79 10.17 4.13
C HIS A 242 -3.13 9.89 5.59
N LEU A 243 -4.39 10.06 5.95
CA LEU A 243 -4.90 9.96 7.31
C LEU A 243 -6.10 9.02 7.32
N ASP A 244 -6.01 7.96 8.09
CA ASP A 244 -7.16 7.12 8.43
C ASP A 244 -7.70 7.59 9.79
N ALA A 245 -8.53 8.64 9.78
CA ALA A 245 -8.97 9.39 10.95
C ALA A 245 -10.35 8.92 11.46
N THR A 246 -10.56 8.91 12.78
CA THR A 246 -11.84 8.51 13.40
C THR A 246 -12.58 9.62 14.15
N ALA A 247 -11.96 10.77 14.50
CA ALA A 247 -12.65 11.75 15.35
C ALA A 247 -12.26 13.26 15.30
N ASP A 248 -11.17 13.70 14.67
CA ASP A 248 -10.81 15.15 14.68
C ASP A 248 -10.38 15.67 13.31
N ILE A 249 -11.36 15.83 12.43
CA ILE A 249 -11.16 16.36 11.08
C ILE A 249 -10.84 17.87 11.13
N GLY A 250 -11.37 18.61 12.12
CA GLY A 250 -11.31 20.09 12.15
C GLY A 250 -9.90 20.65 12.33
N LEU A 251 -9.06 19.93 13.06
CA LEU A 251 -7.65 20.23 13.22
C LEU A 251 -6.89 20.24 11.87
N PHE A 252 -7.27 19.39 10.92
CA PHE A 252 -6.62 19.34 9.61
C PHE A 252 -6.99 20.51 8.68
N GLY A 253 -8.13 21.17 8.91
CA GLY A 253 -8.43 22.45 8.26
C GLY A 253 -7.39 23.53 8.60
N ARG A 254 -6.92 23.57 9.86
CA ARG A 254 -5.85 24.49 10.32
C ARG A 254 -4.50 24.13 9.73
N VAL A 255 -4.18 22.83 9.68
CA VAL A 255 -2.97 22.31 9.04
C VAL A 255 -2.91 22.75 7.59
N LEU A 256 -4.01 22.56 6.85
CA LEU A 256 -4.09 22.95 5.46
C LEU A 256 -3.92 24.46 5.28
N GLY A 257 -4.47 25.30 6.15
CA GLY A 257 -4.27 26.75 6.06
C GLY A 257 -2.82 27.22 6.31
N SER A 258 -1.98 26.39 6.93
CA SER A 258 -0.64 26.78 7.41
C SER A 258 0.50 26.08 6.68
N ASN A 259 0.27 24.88 6.15
CA ASN A 259 1.27 24.12 5.43
C ASN A 259 1.28 24.52 3.95
N ALA A 260 2.34 25.17 3.46
CA ALA A 260 2.43 25.60 2.06
C ALA A 260 3.03 24.54 1.12
N SER A 261 3.57 23.44 1.64
CA SER A 261 4.25 22.38 0.88
C SER A 261 3.35 21.20 0.52
N LEU A 262 2.20 21.06 1.20
CA LEU A 262 1.24 20.00 0.95
C LEU A 262 0.68 20.12 -0.48
N ARG A 263 0.55 18.97 -1.15
CA ARG A 263 0.05 18.85 -2.53
C ARG A 263 -1.06 17.82 -2.62
N VAL A 264 -0.99 16.78 -1.79
CA VAL A 264 -1.98 15.73 -1.68
C VAL A 264 -2.38 15.59 -0.22
N LEU A 265 -3.67 15.72 0.06
CA LEU A 265 -4.25 15.45 1.36
C LEU A 265 -5.36 14.43 1.18
N ASP A 266 -5.27 13.31 1.89
CA ASP A 266 -6.28 12.27 1.91
C ASP A 266 -6.69 11.99 3.36
N VAL A 267 -7.94 12.28 3.71
CA VAL A 267 -8.52 12.06 5.04
C VAL A 267 -9.67 11.09 4.91
N ARG A 268 -9.40 9.83 5.22
CA ARG A 268 -10.40 8.78 5.32
C ARG A 268 -11.06 8.88 6.68
N CYS A 269 -12.37 9.07 6.68
CA CYS A 269 -13.17 9.03 7.90
C CYS A 269 -13.90 7.70 7.89
N ARG A 270 -13.57 6.81 8.82
CA ARG A 270 -14.31 5.55 8.95
C ARG A 270 -15.72 5.90 9.44
N PRO A 271 -16.79 5.42 8.78
CA PRO A 271 -18.12 5.51 9.35
C PRO A 271 -18.08 4.80 10.71
N CYS A 272 -18.65 5.43 11.74
CA CYS A 272 -18.77 4.85 13.08
C CYS A 272 -19.75 3.67 13.05
N CYS A 273 -19.38 2.61 12.36
CA CYS A 273 -20.14 1.38 12.32
C CYS A 273 -19.86 0.65 13.64
N ASP A 274 -20.93 0.31 14.35
CA ASP A 274 -20.99 -0.75 15.36
C ASP A 274 -20.51 -0.49 16.79
N GLN A 275 -20.08 0.72 17.17
CA GLN A 275 -19.99 1.07 18.60
C GLN A 275 -21.32 1.69 19.05
N GLY A 276 -22.24 0.82 19.48
CA GLY A 276 -23.66 1.10 19.71
C GLY A 276 -23.98 2.47 20.31
N ALA A 277 -24.76 3.26 19.56
CA ALA A 277 -25.69 4.34 19.95
C ALA A 277 -25.31 5.35 21.06
N HIS A 278 -24.08 5.33 21.59
CA HIS A 278 -23.71 6.04 22.81
C HIS A 278 -22.38 6.77 22.63
N GLN A 279 -22.28 7.66 21.64
CA GLN A 279 -21.55 8.93 21.78
C GLN A 279 -21.78 9.90 20.60
N PRO A 280 -22.99 10.47 20.42
CA PRO A 280 -23.21 11.60 19.51
C PRO A 280 -22.65 12.93 20.06
N HIS A 281 -22.20 12.96 21.32
CA HIS A 281 -21.97 14.22 22.05
C HIS A 281 -20.56 14.82 21.91
N LEU A 282 -19.60 14.12 21.29
CA LEU A 282 -18.23 14.65 21.09
C LEU A 282 -18.06 15.47 19.81
N LEU A 283 -19.09 15.53 18.96
CA LEU A 283 -19.09 16.29 17.70
C LEU A 283 -19.92 17.60 17.77
N ALA A 284 -20.54 17.90 18.90
CA ALA A 284 -21.53 18.99 19.03
C ALA A 284 -20.99 20.44 18.97
N SER A 285 -19.79 20.69 18.43
CA SER A 285 -19.35 22.04 17.99
C SER A 285 -18.85 22.09 16.53
N GLU A 286 -19.43 21.23 15.70
CA GLU A 286 -19.11 20.95 14.29
C GLU A 286 -19.11 22.14 13.32
N ALA A 287 -19.92 23.19 13.56
CA ALA A 287 -19.92 24.38 12.70
C ALA A 287 -18.53 25.06 12.60
N SER A 288 -17.66 24.87 13.60
CA SER A 288 -16.28 25.38 13.58
C SER A 288 -15.32 24.54 12.72
N VAL A 289 -15.61 23.25 12.53
CA VAL A 289 -14.75 22.29 11.84
C VAL A 289 -14.72 22.59 10.35
N MET A 290 -15.87 22.60 9.68
CA MET A 290 -15.89 22.88 8.24
C MET A 290 -15.56 24.34 7.91
N ALA A 291 -15.84 25.28 8.82
CA ALA A 291 -15.36 26.66 8.69
C ALA A 291 -13.83 26.74 8.71
N SER A 292 -13.16 25.95 9.57
CA SER A 292 -11.69 25.82 9.59
C SER A 292 -11.16 25.27 8.26
N TRP A 293 -11.79 24.22 7.71
CA TRP A 293 -11.44 23.68 6.40
C TRP A 293 -11.64 24.68 5.27
N ALA A 294 -12.78 25.38 5.26
CA ALA A 294 -13.08 26.39 4.25
C ALA A 294 -12.04 27.52 4.27
N SER A 295 -11.68 27.99 5.47
CA SER A 295 -10.62 28.98 5.67
C SER A 295 -9.25 28.46 5.22
N GLY A 296 -8.93 27.20 5.55
CA GLY A 296 -7.68 26.54 5.18
C GLY A 296 -7.52 26.39 3.66
N LEU A 297 -8.55 25.85 2.99
CA LEU A 297 -8.60 25.68 1.53
C LEU A 297 -8.45 27.02 0.80
N LYS A 298 -9.12 28.07 1.29
CA LYS A 298 -9.01 29.41 0.69
C LYS A 298 -7.59 29.99 0.78
N ARG A 299 -6.82 29.63 1.81
CA ARG A 299 -5.44 30.09 1.99
C ARG A 299 -4.42 29.23 1.27
N HIS A 300 -4.73 27.96 1.01
CA HIS A 300 -3.77 27.01 0.49
C HIS A 300 -3.69 27.04 -1.05
N CYS A 301 -2.65 27.67 -1.60
CA CYS A 301 -2.52 27.91 -3.05
C CYS A 301 -1.99 26.72 -3.88
N TYR A 302 -1.56 25.63 -3.24
CA TYR A 302 -0.81 24.58 -3.94
C TYR A 302 -1.43 23.17 -3.86
N LEU A 303 -2.61 23.03 -3.26
CA LEU A 303 -3.19 21.71 -3.02
C LEU A 303 -3.70 21.21 -4.37
N ARG A 304 -3.14 20.10 -4.86
CA ARG A 304 -3.47 19.55 -6.18
C ARG A 304 -4.56 18.50 -6.08
N ARG A 305 -4.54 17.71 -4.99
CA ARG A 305 -5.50 16.64 -4.75
C ARG A 305 -5.99 16.69 -3.31
N LEU A 306 -7.31 16.62 -3.14
CA LEU A 306 -7.97 16.54 -1.86
C LEU A 306 -8.87 15.30 -1.85
N ALA A 307 -8.76 14.46 -0.85
CA ALA A 307 -9.68 13.37 -0.60
C ALA A 307 -10.20 13.45 0.84
N VAL A 308 -11.51 13.36 1.05
CA VAL A 308 -12.13 13.63 2.36
C VAL A 308 -13.41 12.83 2.54
N GLY A 309 -13.61 12.24 3.72
CA GLY A 309 -14.87 11.61 4.11
C GLY A 309 -15.86 12.61 4.72
N LEU A 310 -17.13 12.59 4.30
CA LEU A 310 -18.22 13.46 4.78
C LEU A 310 -19.33 12.71 5.53
N SER A 311 -19.05 11.50 6.04
CA SER A 311 -20.04 10.60 6.65
C SER A 311 -20.77 11.15 7.87
N LEU A 312 -20.19 12.14 8.54
CA LEU A 312 -20.72 12.72 9.76
C LEU A 312 -20.99 14.22 9.62
N CYS A 313 -20.86 14.78 8.42
CA CYS A 313 -20.98 16.22 8.22
C CYS A 313 -22.44 16.63 7.96
N PRO A 314 -23.03 17.55 8.75
CA PRO A 314 -24.34 18.11 8.46
C PRO A 314 -24.41 18.77 7.09
N LEU A 315 -25.59 18.79 6.46
CA LEU A 315 -25.80 19.32 5.10
C LEU A 315 -25.32 20.77 4.93
N GLU A 316 -25.55 21.65 5.91
CA GLU A 316 -25.11 23.05 5.82
C GLU A 316 -23.59 23.19 5.87
N ASP A 317 -22.92 22.37 6.70
CA ASP A 317 -21.45 22.34 6.79
C ASP A 317 -20.84 21.73 5.52
N CYS A 318 -21.48 20.70 4.96
CA CYS A 318 -21.14 20.16 3.64
C CYS A 318 -21.21 21.27 2.58
N ARG A 319 -22.29 22.06 2.54
CA ARG A 319 -22.42 23.17 1.57
C ARG A 319 -21.33 24.22 1.72
N LEU A 320 -20.98 24.59 2.95
CA LEU A 320 -19.86 25.52 3.21
C LEU A 320 -18.53 24.95 2.70
N PHE A 321 -18.27 23.68 3.00
CA PHE A 321 -17.06 22.98 2.57
C PHE A 321 -16.98 22.85 1.04
N ILE A 322 -18.09 22.46 0.40
CA ILE A 322 -18.24 22.36 -1.06
C ILE A 322 -17.99 23.72 -1.71
N GLY A 323 -18.58 24.79 -1.19
CA GLY A 323 -18.37 26.16 -1.68
C GLY A 323 -16.90 26.59 -1.55
N ALA A 324 -16.22 26.18 -0.49
CA ALA A 324 -14.80 26.45 -0.32
C ALA A 324 -13.93 25.65 -1.30
N ILE A 325 -14.22 24.36 -1.50
CA ILE A 325 -13.54 23.52 -2.49
C ILE A 325 -13.67 24.15 -3.87
N ALA A 326 -14.88 24.55 -4.27
CA ALA A 326 -15.13 25.08 -5.61
C ALA A 326 -14.24 26.29 -5.95
N ASN A 327 -13.89 27.09 -4.94
CA ASN A 327 -13.00 28.24 -5.07
C ASN A 327 -11.51 27.91 -4.81
N ALA A 328 -11.18 26.71 -4.33
CA ALA A 328 -9.81 26.29 -4.07
C ALA A 328 -9.11 25.84 -5.37
N PRO A 329 -7.78 26.04 -5.50
CA PRO A 329 -7.01 25.67 -6.68
C PRO A 329 -6.66 24.17 -6.71
N VAL A 330 -7.67 23.31 -6.53
CA VAL A 330 -7.54 21.86 -6.46
C VAL A 330 -7.92 21.23 -7.79
N ASP A 331 -7.01 20.44 -8.38
CA ASP A 331 -7.21 19.81 -9.68
C ASP A 331 -8.15 18.60 -9.59
N ALA A 332 -8.11 17.86 -8.47
CA ALA A 332 -8.95 16.69 -8.23
C ALA A 332 -9.45 16.61 -6.79
N VAL A 333 -10.74 16.38 -6.63
CA VAL A 333 -11.42 16.27 -5.33
C VAL A 333 -12.10 14.91 -5.25
N THR A 334 -11.76 14.14 -4.23
CA THR A 334 -12.43 12.90 -3.88
C THR A 334 -13.26 13.11 -2.62
N VAL A 335 -14.56 12.84 -2.68
CA VAL A 335 -15.47 12.91 -1.53
C VAL A 335 -15.92 11.50 -1.21
N ARG A 336 -15.79 11.07 0.05
CA ARG A 336 -16.16 9.72 0.51
C ARG A 336 -17.34 9.73 1.46
N ASN A 337 -18.14 8.66 1.45
CA ASN A 337 -19.18 8.42 2.43
C ASN A 337 -20.11 9.63 2.63
N VAL A 338 -20.66 10.22 1.56
CA VAL A 338 -21.57 11.37 1.72
C VAL A 338 -22.86 10.89 2.40
N ALA A 339 -23.22 11.50 3.53
CA ALA A 339 -24.31 11.01 4.42
C ALA A 339 -25.73 11.23 3.88
N ASP A 340 -25.93 12.23 3.01
CA ASP A 340 -27.25 12.68 2.56
C ASP A 340 -27.24 13.02 1.06
N ASP A 341 -28.26 12.57 0.32
CA ASP A 341 -28.43 12.80 -1.13
C ASP A 341 -28.40 14.29 -1.49
N GLY A 342 -28.90 15.16 -0.60
CA GLY A 342 -28.88 16.61 -0.75
C GLY A 342 -27.46 17.18 -0.74
N CYS A 343 -26.52 16.56 -0.01
CA CYS A 343 -25.11 16.95 -0.04
C CYS A 343 -24.48 16.63 -1.39
N LEU A 344 -24.79 15.46 -1.95
CA LEU A 344 -24.27 15.04 -3.25
C LEU A 344 -24.80 15.97 -4.36
N GLN A 345 -26.10 16.28 -4.35
CA GLN A 345 -26.70 17.23 -5.27
C GLN A 345 -26.06 18.62 -5.17
N ALA A 346 -25.84 19.11 -3.95
CA ALA A 346 -25.16 20.37 -3.71
C ALA A 346 -23.70 20.35 -4.21
N LEU A 347 -22.98 19.25 -4.00
CA LEU A 347 -21.60 19.06 -4.46
C LEU A 347 -21.51 19.22 -5.97
N TYR A 348 -22.32 18.44 -6.70
CA TYR A 348 -22.32 18.47 -8.15
C TYR A 348 -22.79 19.81 -8.72
N ALA A 349 -23.86 20.38 -8.18
CA ALA A 349 -24.37 21.68 -8.62
C ALA A 349 -23.32 22.80 -8.45
N THR A 350 -22.64 22.81 -7.30
CA THR A 350 -21.67 23.86 -6.97
C THR A 350 -20.40 23.73 -7.79
N ILE A 351 -19.87 22.52 -7.97
CA ILE A 351 -18.64 22.33 -8.75
C ILE A 351 -18.87 22.67 -10.22
N ARG A 352 -20.01 22.25 -10.78
CA ARG A 352 -20.39 22.62 -12.16
C ARG A 352 -20.48 24.12 -12.38
N GLN A 353 -20.96 24.88 -11.38
CA GLN A 353 -21.06 26.33 -11.47
C GLN A 353 -19.69 27.01 -11.51
N HIS A 354 -18.68 26.44 -10.82
CA HIS A 354 -17.38 27.08 -10.66
C HIS A 354 -16.32 26.62 -11.67
N ASP A 355 -16.23 25.33 -11.96
CA ASP A 355 -15.21 24.78 -12.85
C ASP A 355 -15.65 23.41 -13.42
N PRO A 356 -16.23 23.38 -14.63
CA PRO A 356 -16.68 22.14 -15.26
C PRO A 356 -15.54 21.23 -15.72
N SER A 357 -14.27 21.67 -15.63
CA SER A 357 -13.12 20.82 -15.99
C SER A 357 -12.52 20.07 -14.80
N ARG A 358 -12.99 20.38 -13.58
CA ARG A 358 -12.43 19.83 -12.35
C ARG A 358 -12.87 18.39 -12.14
N LYS A 359 -11.92 17.50 -11.85
CA LYS A 359 -12.22 16.10 -11.59
C LYS A 359 -12.82 15.94 -10.19
N VAL A 360 -14.10 15.56 -10.13
CA VAL A 360 -14.78 15.19 -8.89
C VAL A 360 -14.99 13.69 -8.86
N ILE A 361 -14.49 13.07 -7.80
CA ILE A 361 -14.60 11.63 -7.57
C ILE A 361 -15.47 11.48 -6.33
N VAL A 362 -16.52 10.68 -6.42
CA VAL A 362 -17.36 10.36 -5.26
C VAL A 362 -17.16 8.87 -4.97
N GLU A 363 -16.48 8.55 -3.88
CA GLU A 363 -16.21 7.16 -3.46
C GLU A 363 -17.15 6.79 -2.30
N ASP A 364 -17.46 5.51 -2.14
CA ASP A 364 -18.15 4.98 -0.95
C ASP A 364 -19.48 5.67 -0.60
N HIS A 365 -20.20 6.22 -1.57
CA HIS A 365 -21.52 6.82 -1.36
C HIS A 365 -22.63 5.86 -1.76
N HIS A 366 -23.63 5.69 -0.90
CA HIS A 366 -24.82 4.92 -1.23
C HIS A 366 -25.70 5.68 -2.22
N VAL A 367 -25.75 5.20 -3.46
CA VAL A 367 -26.57 5.82 -4.51
C VAL A 367 -28.05 5.44 -4.36
N GLY A 368 -28.89 6.43 -4.12
CA GLY A 368 -30.34 6.32 -4.23
C GLY A 368 -30.85 6.51 -5.67
N PRO A 369 -32.15 6.25 -5.93
CA PRO A 369 -32.74 6.42 -7.28
C PRO A 369 -32.65 7.84 -7.83
N ALA A 370 -32.65 8.85 -6.95
CA ALA A 370 -32.47 10.24 -7.33
C ALA A 370 -31.05 10.52 -7.85
N ASP A 371 -30.05 9.86 -7.26
CA ASP A 371 -28.64 10.03 -7.60
C ASP A 371 -28.30 9.39 -8.94
N VAL A 372 -28.98 8.31 -9.35
CA VAL A 372 -28.78 7.72 -10.69
C VAL A 372 -29.07 8.73 -11.80
N LYS A 373 -30.16 9.50 -11.68
CA LYS A 373 -30.47 10.57 -12.65
C LYS A 373 -29.43 11.67 -12.63
N LEU A 374 -28.93 11.99 -11.44
CA LEU A 374 -27.89 12.98 -11.24
C LEU A 374 -26.59 12.51 -11.92
N LEU A 375 -26.06 11.34 -11.55
CA LEU A 375 -24.84 10.73 -12.09
C LEU A 375 -24.86 10.62 -13.61
N ARG A 376 -26.01 10.31 -14.22
CA ARG A 376 -26.15 10.31 -15.69
C ARG A 376 -25.87 11.67 -16.33
N SER A 377 -26.17 12.75 -15.62
CA SER A 377 -25.86 14.11 -16.06
C SER A 377 -24.42 14.55 -15.75
N TYR A 378 -23.63 13.72 -15.06
CA TYR A 378 -22.23 13.97 -14.67
C TYR A 378 -21.31 12.80 -15.11
N PRO A 379 -20.89 12.76 -16.39
CA PRO A 379 -20.00 11.70 -16.90
C PRO A 379 -18.61 11.69 -16.25
N GLU A 380 -18.28 12.72 -15.47
CA GLU A 380 -17.02 12.84 -14.72
C GLU A 380 -17.04 12.06 -13.40
N ALA A 381 -18.21 11.67 -12.91
CA ALA A 381 -18.35 10.81 -11.73
C ALA A 381 -17.82 9.41 -12.04
N SER A 382 -16.54 9.16 -11.72
CA SER A 382 -15.88 7.92 -12.13
C SER A 382 -16.12 6.74 -11.19
N VAL A 383 -16.53 6.97 -9.95
CA VAL A 383 -16.68 5.94 -8.91
C VAL A 383 -18.10 5.97 -8.36
N VAL A 384 -18.71 4.79 -8.23
CA VAL A 384 -20.06 4.64 -7.71
C VAL A 384 -20.12 3.42 -6.79
N THR A 385 -20.57 3.63 -5.56
CA THR A 385 -20.86 2.56 -4.61
C THR A 385 -22.37 2.35 -4.53
N ILE A 386 -22.82 1.10 -4.53
CA ILE A 386 -24.23 0.77 -4.66
C ILE A 386 -24.60 -0.32 -3.67
N SER A 387 -25.62 -0.04 -2.86
CA SER A 387 -26.29 -1.05 -2.03
C SER A 387 -27.46 -1.68 -2.77
N SER A 388 -27.80 -2.91 -2.41
CA SER A 388 -28.66 -3.79 -3.20
C SER A 388 -30.11 -3.36 -3.44
N SER A 389 -30.61 -2.33 -2.76
CA SER A 389 -32.00 -1.90 -2.87
C SER A 389 -32.36 -1.20 -4.19
N HIS A 390 -31.39 -0.85 -5.05
CA HIS A 390 -31.62 0.05 -6.21
C HIS A 390 -31.04 -0.41 -7.56
N PHE A 391 -30.77 -1.71 -7.75
CA PHE A 391 -30.14 -2.23 -8.98
C PHE A 391 -30.90 -1.95 -10.28
N HIS A 392 -32.24 -1.80 -10.24
CA HIS A 392 -33.06 -1.70 -11.45
C HIS A 392 -32.77 -0.48 -12.34
N ASP A 393 -32.26 0.61 -11.78
CA ASP A 393 -32.01 1.85 -12.53
C ASP A 393 -30.59 1.95 -13.11
N LEU A 394 -29.68 1.06 -12.69
CA LEU A 394 -28.26 1.15 -13.03
C LEU A 394 -27.88 0.86 -14.47
N PRO A 395 -28.58 0.01 -15.26
CA PRO A 395 -28.26 -0.16 -16.66
C PRO A 395 -28.19 1.16 -17.44
N SER A 396 -28.90 2.19 -16.97
CA SER A 396 -28.87 3.54 -17.55
C SER A 396 -27.56 4.31 -17.35
N LEU A 397 -26.68 3.83 -16.45
CA LEU A 397 -25.34 4.38 -16.16
C LEU A 397 -24.22 3.66 -16.96
N CYS A 398 -24.57 2.69 -17.81
CA CYS A 398 -23.60 1.98 -18.65
C CYS A 398 -22.75 2.97 -19.47
N GLY A 399 -21.42 2.82 -19.40
CA GLY A 399 -20.46 3.69 -20.08
C GLY A 399 -20.07 4.98 -19.34
N ALA A 400 -20.80 5.39 -18.30
CA ALA A 400 -20.41 6.51 -17.44
C ALA A 400 -19.54 6.05 -16.26
N ILE A 401 -19.84 4.87 -15.68
CA ILE A 401 -19.16 4.34 -14.50
C ILE A 401 -17.84 3.68 -14.89
N ARG A 402 -16.75 4.10 -14.25
CA ARG A 402 -15.43 3.45 -14.40
C ARG A 402 -15.06 2.59 -13.19
N GLU A 403 -15.57 2.91 -12.01
CA GLU A 403 -15.31 2.18 -10.79
C GLU A 403 -16.64 1.90 -10.10
N LEU A 404 -16.89 0.63 -9.77
CA LEU A 404 -18.18 0.16 -9.27
C LEU A 404 -17.96 -0.70 -8.03
N ALA A 405 -18.48 -0.26 -6.89
CA ALA A 405 -18.56 -1.07 -5.69
C ALA A 405 -20.00 -1.53 -5.47
N VAL A 406 -20.22 -2.83 -5.29
CA VAL A 406 -21.53 -3.45 -5.18
C VAL A 406 -21.62 -4.16 -3.84
N TYR A 407 -22.59 -3.78 -3.03
CA TYR A 407 -22.89 -4.41 -1.74
C TYR A 407 -24.25 -5.10 -1.81
N ASP A 408 -24.24 -6.44 -1.86
CA ASP A 408 -25.45 -7.24 -1.90
C ASP A 408 -25.45 -8.30 -0.79
N GLU A 409 -26.34 -8.11 0.19
CA GLU A 409 -26.51 -9.04 1.31
C GLU A 409 -27.32 -10.30 0.95
N ALA A 410 -28.05 -10.32 -0.17
CA ALA A 410 -28.98 -11.41 -0.49
C ALA A 410 -28.85 -11.96 -1.92
N LEU A 411 -27.82 -11.51 -2.66
CA LEU A 411 -27.45 -11.93 -4.01
C LEU A 411 -28.65 -12.22 -4.92
N TYR A 412 -29.36 -11.16 -5.32
CA TYR A 412 -30.56 -11.31 -6.13
C TYR A 412 -30.24 -11.65 -7.60
N SER A 413 -31.11 -12.41 -8.27
CA SER A 413 -31.00 -12.69 -9.71
C SER A 413 -30.92 -11.41 -10.56
N ALA A 414 -31.61 -10.35 -10.13
CA ALA A 414 -31.57 -9.03 -10.75
C ALA A 414 -30.15 -8.41 -10.72
N THR A 415 -29.37 -8.65 -9.66
CA THR A 415 -27.99 -8.14 -9.54
C THR A 415 -27.10 -8.73 -10.63
N ALA A 416 -27.19 -10.04 -10.85
CA ALA A 416 -26.43 -10.72 -11.91
C ALA A 416 -26.79 -10.18 -13.31
N ASP A 417 -28.08 -9.99 -13.58
CA ASP A 417 -28.56 -9.48 -14.88
C ASP A 417 -28.11 -8.04 -15.14
N VAL A 418 -28.10 -7.19 -14.11
CA VAL A 418 -27.58 -5.81 -14.20
C VAL A 418 -26.06 -5.80 -14.39
N MET A 419 -25.32 -6.67 -13.70
CA MET A 419 -23.86 -6.76 -13.88
C MET A 419 -23.47 -7.26 -15.27
N LEU A 420 -24.28 -8.08 -15.94
CA LEU A 420 -24.04 -8.43 -17.35
C LEU A 420 -24.03 -7.21 -18.27
N VAL A 421 -24.77 -6.16 -17.93
CA VAL A 421 -24.80 -4.91 -18.71
C VAL A 421 -23.68 -3.96 -18.30
N LEU A 422 -23.37 -3.86 -17.00
CA LEU A 422 -22.42 -2.89 -16.48
C LEU A 422 -20.96 -3.35 -16.53
N ALA A 423 -20.71 -4.63 -16.26
CA ALA A 423 -19.36 -5.16 -16.13
C ALA A 423 -18.43 -4.80 -17.30
N PRO A 424 -18.83 -4.85 -18.59
CA PRO A 424 -17.94 -4.56 -19.71
C PRO A 424 -17.36 -3.13 -19.73
N THR A 425 -18.02 -2.17 -19.07
CA THR A 425 -17.59 -0.75 -19.07
C THR A 425 -16.80 -0.35 -17.82
N VAL A 426 -16.88 -1.15 -16.76
CA VAL A 426 -16.20 -0.88 -15.49
C VAL A 426 -14.71 -1.25 -15.60
N ARG A 427 -13.83 -0.46 -14.98
CA ARG A 427 -12.39 -0.74 -14.87
C ARG A 427 -12.04 -1.24 -13.48
N ASP A 428 -12.56 -0.63 -12.42
CA ASP A 428 -12.31 -1.08 -11.06
C ASP A 428 -13.60 -1.60 -10.44
N MET A 429 -13.62 -2.85 -9.99
CA MET A 429 -14.80 -3.45 -9.39
C MET A 429 -14.53 -3.95 -7.99
N GLU A 430 -15.42 -3.60 -7.07
CA GLU A 430 -15.48 -4.14 -5.71
C GLU A 430 -16.85 -4.80 -5.52
N LEU A 431 -16.87 -6.06 -5.08
CA LEU A 431 -18.09 -6.83 -4.98
C LEU A 431 -18.14 -7.49 -3.60
N TYR A 432 -19.13 -7.09 -2.81
CA TYR A 432 -19.43 -7.66 -1.51
C TYR A 432 -20.67 -8.55 -1.62
N VAL A 433 -20.44 -9.85 -1.47
CA VAL A 433 -21.45 -10.89 -1.44
C VAL A 433 -21.42 -11.52 -0.07
N LYS A 434 -22.43 -11.22 0.74
CA LYS A 434 -22.67 -11.96 1.97
C LYS A 434 -23.56 -13.13 1.64
N ASP A 435 -22.95 -14.29 1.34
CA ASP A 435 -23.73 -15.51 1.14
C ASP A 435 -23.72 -16.31 2.43
N SER A 436 -24.88 -16.43 3.07
CA SER A 436 -25.08 -17.36 4.18
C SER A 436 -24.91 -18.78 3.64
N HIS A 437 -24.04 -19.59 4.27
CA HIS A 437 -23.60 -20.99 3.97
C HIS A 437 -24.65 -22.07 3.57
N GLU A 438 -25.75 -21.74 2.91
CA GLU A 438 -26.71 -22.72 2.41
C GLU A 438 -26.24 -23.21 1.02
N GLU A 439 -25.22 -24.08 1.01
CA GLU A 439 -24.71 -24.78 -0.20
C GLU A 439 -25.80 -25.57 -0.97
N GLU A 440 -27.02 -25.66 -0.44
CA GLU A 440 -28.12 -26.46 -0.99
C GLU A 440 -29.03 -25.71 -1.99
N ASP A 441 -28.95 -24.38 -2.10
CA ASP A 441 -29.76 -23.63 -3.07
C ASP A 441 -29.07 -23.51 -4.44
N GLU A 442 -29.39 -24.45 -5.35
CA GLU A 442 -28.91 -24.45 -6.74
C GLU A 442 -29.15 -23.12 -7.48
N SER A 443 -30.24 -22.40 -7.15
CA SER A 443 -30.56 -21.11 -7.77
C SER A 443 -29.56 -20.03 -7.37
N ARG A 444 -29.15 -19.99 -6.09
CA ARG A 444 -28.14 -19.04 -5.58
C ARG A 444 -26.77 -19.34 -6.16
N VAL A 445 -26.37 -20.62 -6.21
CA VAL A 445 -25.11 -21.04 -6.86
C VAL A 445 -25.09 -20.65 -8.34
N ALA A 446 -26.19 -20.87 -9.07
CA ALA A 446 -26.31 -20.46 -10.47
C ALA A 446 -26.27 -18.93 -10.64
N CYS A 447 -26.84 -18.16 -9.70
CA CYS A 447 -26.77 -16.71 -9.68
C CYS A 447 -25.33 -16.22 -9.45
N GLN A 448 -24.63 -16.78 -8.44
CA GLN A 448 -23.24 -16.46 -8.14
C GLN A 448 -22.33 -16.76 -9.34
N ASN A 449 -22.49 -17.94 -9.96
CA ASN A 449 -21.74 -18.30 -11.17
C ASN A 449 -21.96 -17.30 -12.31
N ARG A 450 -23.21 -16.88 -12.54
CA ARG A 450 -23.52 -15.88 -13.57
C ARG A 450 -22.90 -14.53 -13.25
N LEU A 451 -22.99 -14.08 -11.99
CA LEU A 451 -22.42 -12.82 -11.52
C LEU A 451 -20.89 -12.81 -11.69
N ILE A 452 -20.19 -13.80 -11.12
CA ILE A 452 -18.73 -13.89 -11.20
C ILE A 452 -18.29 -14.01 -12.66
N LYS A 453 -18.98 -14.81 -13.48
CA LYS A 453 -18.69 -14.90 -14.92
C LYS A 453 -18.86 -13.55 -15.63
N ALA A 454 -19.92 -12.81 -15.34
CA ALA A 454 -20.17 -11.50 -15.94
C ALA A 454 -19.02 -10.52 -15.65
N VAL A 455 -18.61 -10.45 -14.38
CA VAL A 455 -17.52 -9.59 -13.92
C VAL A 455 -16.18 -9.99 -14.53
N THR A 456 -15.84 -11.27 -14.46
CA THR A 456 -14.54 -11.80 -14.90
C THR A 456 -14.38 -11.85 -16.42
N SER A 457 -15.48 -11.84 -17.17
CA SER A 457 -15.47 -11.72 -18.64
C SER A 457 -15.05 -10.33 -19.13
N ASN A 458 -15.01 -9.33 -18.25
CA ASN A 458 -14.60 -7.98 -18.60
C ASN A 458 -13.08 -7.89 -18.85
N ARG A 459 -12.69 -7.70 -20.11
CA ARG A 459 -11.29 -7.55 -20.53
C ARG A 459 -10.68 -6.18 -20.21
N ASN A 460 -11.47 -5.21 -19.76
CA ASN A 460 -11.01 -3.87 -19.36
C ASN A 460 -10.80 -3.72 -17.85
N LEU A 461 -11.04 -4.78 -17.07
CA LEU A 461 -10.98 -4.76 -15.61
C LEU A 461 -9.53 -4.62 -15.13
N THR A 462 -9.22 -3.52 -14.44
CA THR A 462 -7.92 -3.18 -13.87
C THR A 462 -7.77 -3.53 -12.40
N ARG A 463 -8.86 -3.52 -11.63
CA ARG A 463 -8.90 -3.98 -10.24
C ARG A 463 -10.16 -4.80 -10.01
N LEU A 464 -9.99 -5.93 -9.34
CA LEU A 464 -11.08 -6.78 -8.88
C LEU A 464 -10.92 -7.02 -7.38
N LYS A 465 -11.86 -6.51 -6.58
CA LYS A 465 -11.95 -6.77 -5.15
C LYS A 465 -13.22 -7.56 -4.85
N LEU A 466 -13.07 -8.71 -4.22
CA LEU A 466 -14.16 -9.64 -3.92
C LEU A 466 -14.20 -9.91 -2.42
N HIS A 467 -15.28 -9.51 -1.77
CA HIS A 467 -15.59 -9.90 -0.39
C HIS A 467 -16.65 -10.97 -0.47
N VAL A 468 -16.22 -12.22 -0.50
CA VAL A 468 -17.11 -13.36 -0.68
C VAL A 468 -16.67 -14.45 0.29
N GLU A 469 -17.61 -14.95 1.08
CA GLU A 469 -17.33 -16.02 2.05
C GLU A 469 -17.01 -17.33 1.34
N TYR A 470 -17.77 -17.67 0.30
CA TYR A 470 -17.66 -18.94 -0.42
C TYR A 470 -17.61 -18.76 -1.94
N LEU A 471 -16.70 -19.48 -2.61
CA LEU A 471 -16.65 -19.61 -4.06
C LEU A 471 -16.52 -21.08 -4.45
N ASN A 472 -17.46 -21.55 -5.26
CA ASN A 472 -17.34 -22.88 -5.85
C ASN A 472 -16.21 -22.93 -6.89
N ALA A 473 -15.85 -24.14 -7.31
CA ALA A 473 -14.77 -24.38 -8.27
C ALA A 473 -14.96 -23.65 -9.62
N THR A 474 -16.19 -23.49 -10.08
CA THR A 474 -16.50 -22.79 -11.34
C THR A 474 -16.20 -21.30 -11.22
N CYS A 475 -16.61 -20.66 -10.12
CA CYS A 475 -16.27 -19.26 -9.83
C CYS A 475 -14.75 -19.07 -9.73
N CYS A 476 -14.04 -19.96 -9.02
CA CYS A 476 -12.58 -19.91 -8.92
C CYS A 476 -11.90 -20.02 -10.30
N GLN A 477 -12.41 -20.90 -11.18
CA GLN A 477 -11.89 -21.03 -12.54
C GLN A 477 -12.13 -19.75 -13.36
N PHE A 478 -13.32 -19.15 -13.29
CA PHE A 478 -13.60 -17.89 -14.00
C PHE A 478 -12.67 -16.74 -13.56
N ILE A 479 -12.41 -16.64 -12.25
CA ILE A 479 -11.48 -15.63 -11.71
C ILE A 479 -10.06 -15.93 -12.20
N ALA A 480 -9.63 -17.19 -12.13
CA ALA A 480 -8.30 -17.58 -12.60
C ALA A 480 -8.10 -17.30 -14.09
N ASP A 481 -9.05 -17.68 -14.94
CA ASP A 481 -9.00 -17.41 -16.38
C ASP A 481 -8.92 -15.91 -16.66
N SER A 482 -9.68 -15.09 -15.94
CA SER A 482 -9.62 -13.63 -16.06
C SER A 482 -8.25 -13.08 -15.69
N VAL A 483 -7.65 -13.53 -14.59
CA VAL A 483 -6.30 -13.13 -14.17
C VAL A 483 -5.25 -13.57 -15.17
N LEU A 484 -5.31 -14.82 -15.63
CA LEU A 484 -4.29 -15.39 -16.52
C LEU A 484 -4.33 -14.79 -17.92
N ASP A 485 -5.52 -14.50 -18.45
CA ASP A 485 -5.68 -13.93 -19.78
C ASP A 485 -5.64 -12.41 -19.81
N SER A 486 -5.87 -11.72 -18.68
CA SER A 486 -5.95 -10.26 -18.67
C SER A 486 -4.56 -9.63 -18.76
N TRP A 487 -4.47 -8.58 -19.57
CA TRP A 487 -3.26 -7.77 -19.73
C TRP A 487 -3.36 -6.45 -18.95
N VAL A 488 -4.53 -6.19 -18.36
CA VAL A 488 -4.86 -4.93 -17.70
C VAL A 488 -5.26 -5.12 -16.24
N LEU A 489 -5.60 -6.34 -15.81
CA LEU A 489 -5.93 -6.63 -14.41
C LEU A 489 -4.65 -6.60 -13.58
N CYS A 490 -4.54 -5.58 -12.75
CA CYS A 490 -3.36 -5.26 -11.95
C CYS A 490 -3.50 -5.62 -10.49
N GLU A 491 -4.73 -5.75 -10.03
CA GLU A 491 -5.02 -5.92 -8.61
C GLU A 491 -6.16 -6.90 -8.43
N LEU A 492 -5.86 -7.97 -7.72
CA LEU A 492 -6.84 -8.93 -7.23
C LEU A 492 -6.81 -8.88 -5.72
N SER A 493 -7.94 -8.52 -5.11
CA SER A 493 -8.11 -8.54 -3.67
C SER A 493 -9.26 -9.44 -3.32
N MET A 494 -9.06 -10.37 -2.41
CA MET A 494 -10.10 -11.24 -1.91
C MET A 494 -10.11 -11.19 -0.40
N GLU A 495 -11.28 -10.92 0.16
CA GLU A 495 -11.53 -10.85 1.59
C GLU A 495 -12.59 -11.89 1.95
N ALA A 496 -12.51 -12.40 3.18
CA ALA A 496 -13.47 -13.33 3.78
C ALA A 496 -13.58 -14.76 3.19
N LEU A 497 -12.72 -15.20 2.28
CA LEU A 497 -12.80 -16.57 1.72
C LEU A 497 -12.64 -17.69 2.77
N GLU A 498 -13.53 -18.67 2.71
CA GLU A 498 -13.34 -19.99 3.31
C GLU A 498 -12.06 -20.67 2.81
N SER A 499 -11.45 -21.48 3.68
CA SER A 499 -10.19 -22.17 3.37
C SER A 499 -10.29 -23.09 2.14
N SER A 500 -11.46 -23.70 1.90
CA SER A 500 -11.75 -24.54 0.72
C SER A 500 -11.70 -23.73 -0.58
N SER A 501 -12.45 -22.62 -0.62
CA SER A 501 -12.53 -21.68 -1.75
C SER A 501 -11.16 -21.08 -2.06
N TYR A 502 -10.43 -20.69 -1.01
CA TYR A 502 -9.06 -20.18 -1.10
C TYR A 502 -8.10 -21.20 -1.74
N SER A 503 -8.10 -22.44 -1.24
CA SER A 503 -7.26 -23.52 -1.77
C SER A 503 -7.55 -23.78 -3.25
N MET A 504 -8.84 -23.80 -3.62
CA MET A 504 -9.28 -24.04 -4.99
C MET A 504 -8.83 -22.91 -5.92
N LEU A 505 -8.98 -21.66 -5.49
CA LEU A 505 -8.52 -20.50 -6.27
C LEU A 505 -7.02 -20.55 -6.53
N LEU A 506 -6.22 -20.82 -5.49
CA LEU A 506 -4.76 -20.97 -5.64
C LEU A 506 -4.40 -22.09 -6.61
N TRP A 507 -5.10 -23.23 -6.51
CA TRP A 507 -4.90 -24.36 -7.41
C TRP A 507 -5.20 -24.02 -8.88
N CYS A 508 -6.23 -23.20 -9.14
CA CYS A 508 -6.53 -22.70 -10.49
C CYS A 508 -5.52 -21.65 -10.98
N LEU A 509 -5.03 -20.76 -10.11
CA LEU A 509 -4.13 -19.65 -10.48
C LEU A 509 -2.68 -20.07 -10.71
N CYS A 510 -2.11 -20.82 -9.76
CA CYS A 510 -0.67 -21.10 -9.70
C CYS A 510 -0.08 -21.74 -10.97
N PRO A 511 -0.76 -22.67 -11.68
CA PRO A 511 -0.20 -23.27 -12.89
C PRO A 511 0.13 -22.28 -14.00
N GLY A 512 -0.58 -21.15 -14.09
CA GLY A 512 -0.45 -20.17 -15.17
C GLY A 512 0.15 -18.83 -14.75
N VAL A 513 0.08 -18.45 -13.46
CA VAL A 513 0.28 -17.06 -13.03
C VAL A 513 1.69 -16.53 -13.31
N THR A 514 2.69 -17.41 -13.41
CA THR A 514 4.07 -17.03 -13.77
C THR A 514 4.20 -16.38 -15.15
N ARG A 515 3.23 -16.61 -16.05
CA ARG A 515 3.13 -15.98 -17.37
C ARG A 515 2.40 -14.64 -17.36
N ASN A 516 1.71 -14.31 -16.27
CA ASN A 516 1.04 -13.03 -16.15
C ASN A 516 2.06 -11.92 -15.82
N HIS A 517 1.97 -10.82 -16.57
CA HIS A 517 2.81 -9.63 -16.40
C HIS A 517 2.03 -8.38 -15.95
N SER A 518 0.71 -8.49 -15.81
CA SER A 518 -0.17 -7.37 -15.43
C SER A 518 -0.40 -7.29 -13.93
N LEU A 519 -0.42 -8.41 -13.23
CA LEU A 519 -0.80 -8.50 -11.83
C LEU A 519 0.31 -7.96 -10.94
N LEU A 520 0.02 -6.90 -10.19
CA LEU A 520 0.95 -6.21 -9.30
C LEU A 520 0.61 -6.37 -7.83
N VAL A 521 -0.67 -6.57 -7.52
CA VAL A 521 -1.15 -6.65 -6.16
C VAL A 521 -2.08 -7.85 -6.08
N VAL A 522 -1.77 -8.73 -5.14
CA VAL A 522 -2.63 -9.84 -4.77
C VAL A 522 -2.79 -9.78 -3.26
N THR A 523 -4.00 -9.51 -2.83
CA THR A 523 -4.39 -9.57 -1.42
C THR A 523 -5.32 -10.75 -1.29
N LEU A 524 -4.95 -11.74 -0.49
CA LEU A 524 -5.79 -12.89 -0.21
C LEU A 524 -5.87 -13.05 1.31
N PRO A 525 -6.93 -13.68 1.86
CA PRO A 525 -7.05 -13.82 3.30
C PRO A 525 -5.93 -14.70 3.85
N ASP A 526 -5.36 -14.30 4.98
CA ASP A 526 -4.28 -15.03 5.67
C ASP A 526 -4.86 -16.31 6.29
N ARG A 527 -4.82 -17.42 5.54
CA ARG A 527 -5.32 -18.72 6.01
C ARG A 527 -4.41 -19.87 5.58
N ASP A 528 -4.09 -20.69 6.59
CA ASP A 528 -3.50 -22.03 6.52
C ASP A 528 -2.05 -22.13 6.01
N ALA A 529 -1.12 -22.44 6.91
CA ALA A 529 0.33 -22.59 6.63
C ALA A 529 0.69 -23.74 5.67
N LYS A 530 -0.30 -24.43 5.11
CA LYS A 530 -0.10 -25.54 4.17
C LYS A 530 0.02 -25.08 2.72
N LEU A 531 -0.45 -23.87 2.41
CA LEU A 531 -0.46 -23.29 1.05
C LEU A 531 0.64 -22.23 0.88
N ASP A 532 1.65 -22.26 1.74
CA ASP A 532 2.76 -21.31 1.75
C ASP A 532 3.49 -21.25 0.40
N PHE A 533 3.54 -22.36 -0.34
CA PHE A 533 4.22 -22.41 -1.63
C PHE A 533 3.46 -21.67 -2.74
N GLU A 534 2.16 -21.93 -2.87
CA GLU A 534 1.28 -21.29 -3.85
C GLU A 534 1.21 -19.77 -3.60
N THR A 535 1.04 -19.38 -2.34
CA THR A 535 1.00 -17.97 -1.94
C THR A 535 2.34 -17.29 -2.16
N ALA A 536 3.47 -17.94 -1.85
CA ALA A 536 4.80 -17.42 -2.17
C ALA A 536 4.98 -17.23 -3.69
N THR A 537 4.48 -18.15 -4.51
CA THR A 537 4.55 -18.04 -5.97
C THR A 537 3.81 -16.80 -6.47
N LEU A 538 2.63 -16.50 -5.92
CA LEU A 538 1.88 -15.28 -6.27
C LEU A 538 2.60 -14.00 -5.82
N HIS A 539 3.19 -13.99 -4.63
CA HIS A 539 4.00 -12.87 -4.15
C HIS A 539 5.24 -12.63 -5.01
N ASP A 540 5.93 -13.69 -5.43
CA ASP A 540 7.09 -13.58 -6.31
C ASP A 540 6.71 -13.02 -7.68
N VAL A 541 5.58 -13.45 -8.26
CA VAL A 541 5.08 -12.91 -9.55
C VAL A 541 4.71 -11.44 -9.42
N THR A 542 3.95 -11.06 -8.39
CA THR A 542 3.54 -9.67 -8.18
C THR A 542 4.73 -8.76 -7.91
N ARG A 543 5.72 -9.21 -7.12
CA ARG A 543 6.99 -8.51 -6.88
C ARG A 543 7.78 -8.32 -8.19
N ARG A 544 7.94 -9.38 -8.98
CA ARG A 544 8.60 -9.32 -10.29
C ARG A 544 7.92 -8.31 -11.22
N ASN A 545 6.59 -8.35 -11.31
CA ASN A 545 5.83 -7.45 -12.18
C ASN A 545 5.91 -5.99 -11.71
N ARG A 546 5.90 -5.72 -10.39
CA ARG A 546 6.16 -4.37 -9.84
C ARG A 546 7.54 -3.88 -10.24
N HIS A 547 8.57 -4.72 -10.11
CA HIS A 547 9.92 -4.39 -10.52
C HIS A 547 10.00 -4.07 -12.02
N TYR A 548 9.28 -4.82 -12.86
CA TYR A 548 9.18 -4.55 -14.29
C TYR A 548 8.56 -3.19 -14.62
N VAL A 549 7.47 -2.82 -13.95
CA VAL A 549 6.85 -1.48 -14.12
C VAL A 549 7.82 -0.37 -13.72
N MET A 550 8.58 -0.55 -12.63
CA MET A 550 9.58 0.43 -12.17
C MET A 550 10.78 0.57 -13.12
N LEU A 551 11.28 -0.53 -13.68
CA LEU A 551 12.37 -0.48 -14.66
C LEU A 551 11.91 0.21 -15.96
N ALA A 552 10.71 -0.14 -16.43
CA ALA A 552 10.13 0.46 -17.63
C ALA A 552 9.84 1.96 -17.43
N SER A 553 9.28 2.38 -16.28
CA SER A 553 9.00 3.80 -16.03
C SER A 553 10.28 4.64 -16.11
N ARG A 554 11.36 4.15 -15.52
CA ARG A 554 12.67 4.84 -15.53
C ARG A 554 13.27 4.92 -16.90
N PHE A 555 13.19 3.84 -17.68
CA PHE A 555 13.65 3.87 -19.06
C PHE A 555 12.91 4.94 -19.84
N VAL A 556 11.59 5.02 -19.72
CA VAL A 556 10.75 6.03 -20.39
C VAL A 556 11.10 7.46 -19.93
N ILE A 557 11.31 7.67 -18.63
CA ILE A 557 11.60 9.01 -18.06
C ILE A 557 13.02 9.49 -18.41
N LEU A 558 14.02 8.60 -18.32
CA LEU A 558 15.44 8.94 -18.48
C LEU A 558 15.93 8.80 -19.92
N TYR A 559 15.05 8.40 -20.85
CA TYR A 559 15.39 8.24 -22.26
C TYR A 559 15.98 9.54 -22.86
N PRO A 560 17.08 9.48 -23.65
CA PRO A 560 17.78 8.30 -24.18
C PRO A 560 18.86 7.67 -23.29
N GLY A 561 19.01 8.07 -22.02
CA GLY A 561 20.03 7.58 -21.08
C GLY A 561 19.55 6.52 -20.08
N GLY A 562 18.40 5.89 -20.32
CA GLY A 562 17.80 4.90 -19.42
C GLY A 562 18.55 3.55 -19.36
N ASP A 563 18.27 2.78 -18.31
CA ASP A 563 18.82 1.43 -18.12
C ASP A 563 18.41 0.50 -19.29
N PRO A 564 19.35 -0.20 -19.97
CA PRO A 564 19.03 -1.17 -21.02
C PRO A 564 18.04 -2.26 -20.56
N TYR A 565 18.03 -2.65 -19.28
CA TYR A 565 17.05 -3.63 -18.79
C TYR A 565 15.61 -3.11 -18.87
N GLY A 566 15.40 -1.81 -18.70
CA GLY A 566 14.07 -1.20 -18.83
C GLY A 566 13.56 -1.22 -20.27
N ARG A 567 14.46 -1.23 -21.27
CA ARG A 567 14.10 -1.37 -22.69
C ARG A 567 13.48 -2.75 -22.98
N ASP A 568 14.09 -3.81 -22.46
CA ASP A 568 13.67 -5.19 -22.74
C ASP A 568 12.35 -5.53 -22.07
N VAL A 569 12.08 -4.91 -20.91
CA VAL A 569 10.86 -5.11 -20.14
C VAL A 569 9.71 -4.24 -20.62
N LEU A 570 9.98 -3.08 -21.23
CA LEU A 570 8.95 -2.13 -21.69
C LEU A 570 7.84 -2.79 -22.53
N PRO A 571 8.11 -3.67 -23.52
CA PRO A 571 7.06 -4.35 -24.27
C PRO A 571 6.13 -5.21 -23.41
N LEU A 572 6.62 -5.77 -22.30
CA LEU A 572 5.84 -6.62 -21.40
C LEU A 572 4.82 -5.82 -20.57
N VAL A 573 5.18 -4.58 -20.21
CA VAL A 573 4.37 -3.72 -19.32
C VAL A 573 3.85 -2.46 -20.01
N ALA A 574 4.05 -2.30 -21.31
CA ALA A 574 3.62 -1.13 -22.09
C ALA A 574 2.13 -0.82 -21.97
N LYS A 575 1.30 -1.88 -21.94
CA LYS A 575 -0.16 -1.76 -21.83
C LYS A 575 -0.64 -1.70 -20.38
N HIS A 576 0.29 -1.70 -19.43
CA HIS A 576 -0.01 -1.75 -18.02
C HIS A 576 -0.52 -0.38 -17.54
N PRO A 577 -1.74 -0.25 -16.97
CA PRO A 577 -2.31 1.03 -16.58
C PRO A 577 -1.51 1.73 -15.47
N LYS A 578 -0.90 1.00 -14.53
CA LYS A 578 0.00 1.62 -13.53
C LYS A 578 1.29 2.20 -14.13
N LEU A 579 1.76 1.79 -15.32
CA LEU A 579 2.99 2.33 -15.91
C LEU A 579 2.83 3.82 -16.24
N ALA A 580 1.76 4.18 -16.95
CA ALA A 580 1.46 5.59 -17.28
C ALA A 580 1.26 6.43 -16.01
N LYS A 581 0.53 5.90 -15.01
CA LYS A 581 0.35 6.55 -13.71
C LYS A 581 1.67 6.80 -12.98
N THR A 582 2.57 5.81 -12.95
CA THR A 582 3.90 5.94 -12.32
C THR A 582 4.75 6.98 -13.05
N ILE A 583 4.79 6.94 -14.38
CA ILE A 583 5.54 7.93 -15.17
C ILE A 583 4.99 9.34 -14.98
N ALA A 584 3.67 9.51 -15.03
CA ALA A 584 3.01 10.78 -14.80
C ALA A 584 3.38 11.35 -13.41
N LEU A 585 3.36 10.49 -12.38
CA LEU A 585 3.70 10.86 -11.01
C LEU A 585 5.18 11.24 -10.85
N GLU A 586 6.09 10.44 -11.40
CA GLU A 586 7.54 10.60 -11.23
C GLU A 586 8.11 11.75 -12.09
N ALA A 587 7.64 11.89 -13.33
CA ALA A 587 8.06 12.97 -14.23
C ALA A 587 7.29 14.29 -14.02
N GLY A 588 6.20 14.27 -13.25
CA GLY A 588 5.35 15.44 -13.05
C GLY A 588 4.60 15.87 -14.31
N VAL A 589 4.17 14.91 -15.13
CA VAL A 589 3.42 15.11 -16.37
C VAL A 589 2.00 14.55 -16.25
N THR A 590 1.12 14.83 -17.22
CA THR A 590 -0.21 14.21 -17.27
C THR A 590 -0.13 12.75 -17.73
N GLU A 591 -1.12 11.94 -17.39
CA GLU A 591 -1.19 10.53 -17.80
C GLU A 591 -1.19 10.37 -19.34
N THR A 592 -1.88 11.27 -20.05
CA THR A 592 -1.86 11.33 -21.52
C THR A 592 -0.48 11.62 -22.11
N VAL A 593 0.32 12.47 -21.47
CA VAL A 593 1.69 12.74 -21.88
C VAL A 593 2.56 11.52 -21.57
N ALA A 594 2.38 10.89 -20.40
CA ALA A 594 3.07 9.65 -20.07
C ALA A 594 2.77 8.51 -21.06
N GLU A 595 1.52 8.37 -21.52
CA GLU A 595 1.13 7.42 -22.57
C GLU A 595 1.87 7.69 -23.89
N SER A 596 2.00 8.97 -24.28
CA SER A 596 2.80 9.35 -25.46
C SER A 596 4.27 8.99 -25.28
N MET A 597 4.84 9.26 -24.10
CA MET A 597 6.24 8.91 -23.81
C MET A 597 6.48 7.39 -23.87
N ILE A 598 5.53 6.58 -23.37
CA ILE A 598 5.58 5.11 -23.48
C ILE A 598 5.55 4.70 -24.96
N ALA A 599 4.67 5.29 -25.77
CA ALA A 599 4.54 4.97 -27.19
C ALA A 599 5.84 5.30 -27.96
N ASP A 600 6.45 6.45 -27.69
CA ASP A 600 7.72 6.87 -28.30
C ASP A 600 8.86 5.93 -27.88
N ALA A 601 8.95 5.61 -26.60
CA ALA A 601 9.94 4.68 -26.06
C ALA A 601 9.80 3.26 -26.66
N LEU A 602 8.56 2.81 -26.94
CA LEU A 602 8.30 1.52 -27.59
C LEU A 602 8.77 1.47 -29.05
N GLN A 603 8.53 2.54 -29.81
CA GLN A 603 9.00 2.63 -31.20
C GLN A 603 10.53 2.53 -31.28
N LEU A 604 11.21 3.07 -30.27
CA LEU A 604 12.67 3.06 -30.16
C LEU A 604 13.20 1.76 -29.56
N ALA A 605 12.41 1.12 -28.68
CA ALA A 605 12.75 -0.18 -28.11
C ALA A 605 12.67 -1.30 -29.16
N ALA A 606 11.82 -1.16 -30.18
CA ALA A 606 11.64 -2.13 -31.25
C ALA A 606 13.01 -2.57 -31.82
N PRO A 607 13.25 -3.89 -31.97
CA PRO A 607 14.49 -4.38 -32.56
C PRO A 607 14.60 -3.79 -33.97
N CYS A 608 15.78 -3.25 -34.29
CA CYS A 608 16.06 -2.76 -35.64
C CYS A 608 15.75 -3.90 -36.62
N PRO A 609 14.85 -3.74 -37.59
CA PRO A 609 14.39 -4.85 -38.44
C PRO A 609 15.48 -5.47 -39.33
N ASN A 610 16.72 -4.96 -39.28
CA ASN A 610 17.88 -5.40 -40.07
C ASN A 610 19.09 -5.83 -39.20
N ALA A 611 18.90 -6.12 -37.90
CA ALA A 611 19.99 -6.58 -37.01
C ALA A 611 20.04 -8.11 -36.90
#